data_AF-A0A9D8NA48-F1
#
_entry.id   AF-A0A9D8NA48-F1
#
_cell.length_a   1.000
_cell.length_b   1.000
_cell.length_c   1.000
_cell.angle_alpha   90.00
_cell.angle_beta   90.00
_cell.angle_gamma   90.00
#
_symmetry.space_group_name_H-M   'P 1'
#
loop_
_entity.id
_entity.type
_entity.pdbx_description
1 polymer ?
#
loop_
_entity_poly.entity_id
_entity_poly.type
_entity_poly.pdbx_seq_one_letter_code
_entity_poly.pdbx_strand_id
1 'polypeptide(L)'
;MKRLLFVFAALLCGALYAGAQDAFDEWGGLYHPYAAAKGPSVKAPRGYKPFYISHIGRHGSRYPVSPDYVGNGLKPLQKADSLGILTPDGKRLMQAFAKLDSVSQGVYGLICGLGAREQQDIARRMAAAYPRVFRQKGRDSVACFSTHKQRAILSMTNFAAALASSAPSVHISFEAGEKYYDILCREDKAAPGLKAGSRKASKAMAEQFDYAGFLSRLFTDPALARQTCFKNDRLMAETCVTNGTVAAYLGIPELVQFLTPEEFETASKIYTAKQFMQHCGSAEQGDWRMHIMDPLVLDFVERADAAVAGNRLAADLRFSHDVGLMPFFSLIGLQGYEKRLPFEEVCDHWNATYMMPMATNLQLVFYRGRKDDILVRVVFNEADSSIPALGPGPFYPWPELRSYLLKQL
;
A
#
# COMPACT_ATOMS: atom_id res chain seq x y z
N MET A 1 -47.86 -12.64 -7.45
CA MET A 1 -46.66 -12.71 -8.32
C MET A 1 -45.75 -11.48 -8.24
N LYS A 2 -46.23 -10.23 -8.45
CA LYS A 2 -45.38 -9.02 -8.40
C LYS A 2 -44.64 -8.77 -7.07
N ARG A 3 -45.26 -9.09 -5.91
CA ARG A 3 -44.60 -9.00 -4.59
C ARG A 3 -43.55 -10.09 -4.33
N LEU A 4 -43.74 -11.30 -4.89
CA LEU A 4 -42.74 -12.39 -4.77
C LEU A 4 -41.50 -12.11 -5.63
N LEU A 5 -41.68 -11.54 -6.83
CA LEU A 5 -40.58 -11.11 -7.71
C LEU A 5 -39.74 -9.99 -7.09
N PHE A 6 -40.37 -9.05 -6.37
CA PHE A 6 -39.65 -7.98 -5.66
C PHE A 6 -38.83 -8.49 -4.47
N VAL A 7 -39.36 -9.47 -3.73
CA VAL A 7 -38.64 -10.09 -2.60
C VAL A 7 -37.48 -10.97 -3.08
N PHE A 8 -37.65 -11.71 -4.18
CA PHE A 8 -36.55 -12.47 -4.80
C PHE A 8 -35.46 -11.57 -5.39
N ALA A 9 -35.82 -10.47 -6.06
CA ALA A 9 -34.85 -9.50 -6.58
C ALA A 9 -34.08 -8.81 -5.44
N ALA A 10 -34.74 -8.45 -4.33
CA ALA A 10 -34.09 -7.85 -3.17
C ALA A 10 -33.16 -8.83 -2.43
N LEU A 11 -33.51 -10.11 -2.34
CA LEU A 11 -32.65 -11.15 -1.74
C LEU A 11 -31.44 -11.50 -2.63
N LEU A 12 -31.61 -11.53 -3.96
CA LEU A 12 -30.50 -11.68 -4.92
C LEU A 12 -29.55 -10.48 -4.89
N CYS A 13 -30.07 -9.25 -4.80
CA CYS A 13 -29.22 -8.07 -4.62
C CYS A 13 -28.49 -8.07 -3.25
N GLY A 14 -29.12 -8.56 -2.18
CA GLY A 14 -28.50 -8.63 -0.85
C GLY A 14 -27.40 -9.69 -0.73
N ALA A 15 -27.56 -10.86 -1.36
CA ALA A 15 -26.54 -11.91 -1.36
C ALA A 15 -25.31 -11.54 -2.21
N LEU A 16 -25.51 -10.87 -3.35
CA LEU A 16 -24.42 -10.29 -4.15
C LEU A 16 -23.68 -9.19 -3.36
N TYR A 17 -24.38 -8.42 -2.53
CA TYR A 17 -23.81 -7.34 -1.72
C TYR A 17 -22.87 -7.85 -0.61
N ALA A 18 -23.28 -8.91 0.10
CA ALA A 18 -22.43 -9.51 1.14
C ALA A 18 -21.16 -10.15 0.54
N GLY A 19 -21.31 -10.93 -0.53
CA GLY A 19 -20.17 -11.58 -1.19
C GLY A 19 -19.17 -10.60 -1.81
N ALA A 20 -19.65 -9.46 -2.35
CA ALA A 20 -18.76 -8.44 -2.91
C ALA A 20 -17.97 -7.69 -1.81
N GLN A 21 -18.55 -7.50 -0.62
CA GLN A 21 -17.84 -6.92 0.51
C GLN A 21 -16.82 -7.89 1.10
N ASP A 22 -17.12 -9.18 1.19
CA ASP A 22 -16.16 -10.19 1.66
C ASP A 22 -14.96 -10.31 0.70
N ALA A 23 -15.21 -10.36 -0.62
CA ALA A 23 -14.15 -10.33 -1.63
C ALA A 23 -13.34 -9.03 -1.58
N PHE A 24 -13.98 -7.91 -1.26
CA PHE A 24 -13.31 -6.63 -1.07
C PHE A 24 -12.38 -6.61 0.15
N ASP A 25 -12.84 -7.12 1.29
CA ASP A 25 -12.06 -7.15 2.52
C ASP A 25 -10.89 -8.13 2.40
N GLU A 26 -11.04 -9.21 1.61
CA GLU A 26 -9.97 -10.20 1.39
C GLU A 26 -8.99 -9.78 0.28
N TRP A 27 -9.49 -9.18 -0.80
CA TRP A 27 -8.73 -8.88 -2.02
C TRP A 27 -8.78 -7.40 -2.41
N GLY A 28 -8.94 -6.47 -1.47
CA GLY A 28 -8.91 -5.03 -1.72
C GLY A 28 -7.59 -4.49 -2.31
N GLY A 29 -6.53 -5.29 -2.26
CA GLY A 29 -5.26 -5.05 -2.92
C GLY A 29 -4.50 -3.84 -2.35
N LEU A 30 -3.65 -3.20 -3.17
CA LEU A 30 -2.80 -2.09 -2.73
C LEU A 30 -3.59 -0.85 -2.27
N TYR A 31 -4.88 -0.77 -2.55
CA TYR A 31 -5.71 0.37 -2.18
C TYR A 31 -6.51 0.12 -0.90
N HIS A 32 -6.42 -1.09 -0.33
CA HIS A 32 -7.11 -1.42 0.90
C HIS A 32 -6.69 -0.48 2.04
N PRO A 33 -7.64 0.05 2.84
CA PRO A 33 -7.33 0.87 4.01
C PRO A 33 -6.39 0.20 4.99
N TYR A 34 -5.65 1.00 5.76
CA TYR A 34 -4.81 0.45 6.81
C TYR A 34 -5.66 -0.11 7.95
N ALA A 35 -5.37 -1.34 8.36
CA ALA A 35 -5.88 -1.92 9.59
C ALA A 35 -4.71 -2.27 10.49
N ALA A 36 -4.66 -1.65 11.68
CA ALA A 36 -3.64 -1.97 12.67
C ALA A 36 -3.74 -3.46 13.04
N ALA A 37 -2.62 -4.17 13.04
CA ALA A 37 -2.60 -5.56 13.44
C ALA A 37 -3.12 -5.73 14.87
N LYS A 38 -4.01 -6.70 15.05
CA LYS A 38 -4.49 -7.12 16.37
C LYS A 38 -3.63 -8.29 16.83
N GLY A 39 -2.73 -8.09 17.78
CA GLY A 39 -1.91 -9.18 18.30
C GLY A 39 -1.04 -8.80 19.50
N PRO A 40 -0.63 -9.77 20.34
CA PRO A 40 0.26 -9.51 21.46
C PRO A 40 1.65 -9.15 20.94
N SER A 41 2.13 -7.97 21.30
CA SER A 41 3.53 -7.58 21.11
C SER A 41 4.45 -8.43 22.00
N VAL A 42 5.46 -9.10 21.42
CA VAL A 42 6.49 -9.79 22.21
C VAL A 42 7.22 -8.77 23.09
N LYS A 43 7.36 -9.08 24.39
CA LYS A 43 8.09 -8.22 25.33
C LYS A 43 9.58 -8.27 25.03
N ALA A 44 10.25 -7.12 25.12
CA ALA A 44 11.70 -7.07 25.01
C ALA A 44 12.37 -7.98 26.06
N PRO A 45 13.51 -8.62 25.72
CA PRO A 45 14.23 -9.44 26.67
C PRO A 45 14.61 -8.67 27.94
N ARG A 46 14.67 -9.36 29.08
CA ARG A 46 14.94 -8.73 30.38
C ARG A 46 16.26 -7.95 30.34
N GLY A 47 16.21 -6.66 30.71
CA GLY A 47 17.38 -5.79 30.77
C GLY A 47 17.57 -4.89 29.56
N TYR A 48 16.86 -5.14 28.46
CA TYR A 48 16.87 -4.30 27.27
C TYR A 48 15.87 -3.15 27.37
N LYS A 49 16.29 -1.97 26.96
CA LYS A 49 15.52 -0.73 27.07
C LYS A 49 15.49 -0.02 25.71
N PRO A 50 14.30 0.28 25.14
CA PRO A 50 14.22 0.93 23.85
C PRO A 50 14.78 2.36 23.94
N PHE A 51 15.49 2.80 22.91
CA PHE A 51 16.14 4.12 22.88
C PHE A 51 16.06 4.85 21.53
N TYR A 52 15.76 4.15 20.44
CA TYR A 52 15.72 4.73 19.09
C TYR A 52 14.77 3.94 18.17
N ILE A 53 14.11 4.62 17.23
CA ILE A 53 13.23 4.01 16.22
C ILE A 53 13.63 4.49 14.83
N SER A 54 13.89 3.57 13.91
CA SER A 54 14.01 3.87 12.47
C SER A 54 12.74 3.41 11.75
N HIS A 55 12.03 4.33 11.13
CA HIS A 55 10.73 4.07 10.50
C HIS A 55 10.75 4.42 9.01
N ILE A 56 10.01 3.64 8.23
CA ILE A 56 9.53 4.05 6.91
C ILE A 56 8.04 3.68 6.76
N GLY A 57 7.25 4.61 6.25
CA GLY A 57 5.82 4.43 6.00
C GLY A 57 5.41 4.87 4.60
N ARG A 58 4.47 4.14 4.00
CA ARG A 58 3.70 4.59 2.84
C ARG A 58 2.80 5.74 3.25
N HIS A 59 2.47 6.62 2.30
CA HIS A 59 1.40 7.60 2.50
C HIS A 59 0.07 6.91 2.90
N GLY A 60 -0.80 7.65 3.60
CA GLY A 60 -2.14 7.17 3.96
C GLY A 60 -3.10 7.07 2.75
N SER A 61 -4.29 6.56 3.01
CA SER A 61 -5.43 6.50 2.09
C SER A 61 -5.66 7.85 1.39
N ARG A 62 -5.95 7.83 0.09
CA ARG A 62 -5.86 9.01 -0.77
C ARG A 62 -6.96 9.07 -1.82
N TYR A 63 -7.15 10.26 -2.39
CA TYR A 63 -7.93 10.40 -3.63
C TYR A 63 -7.23 9.67 -4.79
N PRO A 64 -7.95 9.34 -5.89
CA PRO A 64 -7.37 8.84 -7.14
C PRO A 64 -6.17 9.66 -7.57
N VAL A 65 -5.16 9.03 -8.16
CA VAL A 65 -3.84 9.66 -8.34
C VAL A 65 -3.86 10.82 -9.33
N SER A 66 -4.77 10.79 -10.30
CA SER A 66 -4.91 11.81 -11.34
C SER A 66 -6.30 11.75 -11.99
N PRO A 67 -6.70 12.80 -12.72
CA PRO A 67 -7.92 12.78 -13.54
C PRO A 67 -7.93 11.63 -14.55
N ASP A 68 -6.80 11.30 -15.16
CA ASP A 68 -6.73 10.19 -16.12
C ASP A 68 -6.95 8.83 -15.46
N TYR A 69 -6.61 8.68 -14.18
CA TYR A 69 -6.84 7.45 -13.43
C TYR A 69 -8.33 7.12 -13.28
N VAL A 70 -9.16 8.15 -13.07
CA VAL A 70 -10.64 8.04 -13.06
C VAL A 70 -11.17 7.99 -14.49
N GLY A 71 -10.61 8.82 -15.38
CA GLY A 71 -10.99 8.95 -16.78
C GLY A 71 -10.84 7.66 -17.59
N ASN A 72 -9.95 6.75 -17.20
CA ASN A 72 -9.82 5.44 -17.83
C ASN A 72 -11.09 4.58 -17.75
N GLY A 73 -11.95 4.80 -16.74
CA GLY A 73 -13.26 4.16 -16.61
C GLY A 73 -14.40 5.09 -17.05
N LEU A 74 -14.34 6.36 -16.68
CA LEU A 74 -15.39 7.33 -16.97
C LEU A 74 -15.55 7.63 -18.47
N LYS A 75 -14.45 7.87 -19.21
CA LYS A 75 -14.51 8.29 -20.62
C LYS A 75 -15.15 7.21 -21.53
N PRO A 76 -14.81 5.91 -21.39
CA PRO A 76 -15.51 4.86 -22.15
C PRO A 76 -17.02 4.80 -21.86
N LEU A 77 -17.43 4.98 -20.60
CA LEU A 77 -18.84 4.96 -20.22
C LEU A 77 -19.58 6.16 -20.80
N GLN A 78 -19.01 7.37 -20.74
CA GLN A 78 -19.56 8.56 -21.40
C GLN A 78 -19.68 8.37 -22.92
N LYS A 79 -18.70 7.73 -23.56
CA LYS A 79 -18.76 7.42 -24.99
C LYS A 79 -19.91 6.46 -25.29
N ALA A 80 -20.07 5.40 -24.51
CA ALA A 80 -21.17 4.46 -24.67
C ALA A 80 -22.54 5.11 -24.41
N ASP A 81 -22.64 6.04 -23.46
CA ASP A 81 -23.86 6.81 -23.21
C ASP A 81 -24.23 7.67 -24.42
N SER A 82 -23.24 8.32 -25.05
CA SER A 82 -23.46 9.12 -26.27
C SER A 82 -23.93 8.28 -27.47
N LEU A 83 -23.70 6.97 -27.44
CA LEU A 83 -24.16 6.02 -28.46
C LEU A 83 -25.50 5.38 -28.07
N GLY A 84 -26.02 5.65 -26.87
CA GLY A 84 -27.26 5.06 -26.36
C GLY A 84 -27.14 3.57 -26.01
N ILE A 85 -25.92 3.06 -25.79
CA ILE A 85 -25.67 1.63 -25.59
C ILE A 85 -25.33 1.22 -24.15
N LEU A 86 -25.54 2.12 -23.17
CA LEU A 86 -25.43 1.75 -21.76
C LEU A 86 -26.71 1.07 -21.27
N THR A 87 -26.55 -0.01 -20.53
CA THR A 87 -27.62 -0.57 -19.70
C THR A 87 -27.92 0.36 -18.51
N PRO A 88 -29.00 0.13 -17.74
CA PRO A 88 -29.20 0.82 -16.46
C PRO A 88 -27.99 0.71 -15.54
N ASP A 89 -27.34 -0.45 -15.47
CA ASP A 89 -26.14 -0.67 -14.65
C ASP A 89 -24.92 0.07 -15.20
N GLY A 90 -24.75 0.12 -16.51
CA GLY A 90 -23.73 0.95 -17.16
C GLY A 90 -23.90 2.43 -16.81
N LYS A 91 -25.13 2.94 -16.78
CA LYS A 91 -25.42 4.32 -16.34
C LYS A 91 -25.13 4.55 -14.86
N ARG A 92 -25.46 3.59 -13.99
CA ARG A 92 -25.14 3.68 -12.56
C ARG A 92 -23.62 3.68 -12.33
N LEU A 93 -22.87 2.83 -13.03
CA LEU A 93 -21.40 2.82 -12.97
C LEU A 93 -20.81 4.14 -13.46
N MET A 94 -21.33 4.70 -14.56
CA MET A 94 -20.91 6.02 -15.05
C MET A 94 -21.12 7.12 -14.01
N GLN A 95 -22.27 7.13 -13.34
CA GLN A 95 -22.58 8.08 -12.27
C GLN A 95 -21.65 7.91 -11.06
N ALA A 96 -21.31 6.68 -10.68
CA ALA A 96 -20.35 6.41 -9.60
C ALA A 96 -18.95 6.97 -9.94
N PHE A 97 -18.48 6.75 -11.17
CA PHE A 97 -17.23 7.36 -11.64
C PHE A 97 -17.28 8.89 -11.69
N ALA A 98 -18.39 9.46 -12.15
CA ALA A 98 -18.57 10.92 -12.19
C ALA A 98 -18.57 11.53 -10.77
N LYS A 99 -19.18 10.84 -9.79
CA LYS A 99 -19.14 11.24 -8.38
C LYS A 99 -17.71 11.17 -7.84
N LEU A 100 -16.97 10.09 -8.13
CA LEU A 100 -15.56 9.95 -7.73
C LEU A 100 -14.70 11.07 -8.33
N ASP A 101 -14.89 11.37 -9.61
CA ASP A 101 -14.22 12.47 -10.28
C ASP A 101 -14.52 13.80 -9.58
N SER A 102 -15.81 14.09 -9.36
CA SER A 102 -16.27 15.32 -8.73
C SER A 102 -15.70 15.54 -7.33
N VAL A 103 -15.65 14.52 -6.47
CA VAL A 103 -15.07 14.66 -5.12
C VAL A 103 -13.55 14.76 -5.12
N SER A 104 -12.90 14.41 -6.24
CA SER A 104 -11.45 14.42 -6.39
C SER A 104 -10.92 15.69 -7.06
N GLN A 105 -11.79 16.50 -7.68
CA GLN A 105 -11.42 17.77 -8.31
C GLN A 105 -10.66 18.68 -7.35
N GLY A 106 -9.50 19.15 -7.77
CA GLY A 106 -8.59 19.98 -6.96
C GLY A 106 -7.77 19.24 -5.90
N VAL A 107 -8.04 17.95 -5.64
CA VAL A 107 -7.38 17.16 -4.58
C VAL A 107 -6.85 15.81 -5.05
N TYR A 108 -6.83 15.54 -6.36
CA TYR A 108 -6.25 14.31 -6.92
C TYR A 108 -4.87 14.02 -6.35
N GLY A 109 -4.67 12.76 -5.94
CA GLY A 109 -3.42 12.26 -5.42
C GLY A 109 -3.08 12.73 -4.01
N LEU A 110 -3.86 13.62 -3.37
CA LEU A 110 -3.69 13.99 -1.96
C LEU A 110 -4.28 12.93 -1.02
N ILE A 111 -3.80 12.87 0.22
CA ILE A 111 -4.42 12.00 1.23
C ILE A 111 -5.82 12.52 1.59
N CYS A 112 -6.74 11.60 1.89
CA CYS A 112 -8.07 11.94 2.37
C CYS A 112 -8.13 11.95 3.91
N GLY A 113 -9.29 12.28 4.47
CA GLY A 113 -9.46 12.32 5.93
C GLY A 113 -9.19 10.98 6.63
N LEU A 114 -9.43 9.85 5.96
CA LEU A 114 -9.02 8.54 6.45
C LEU A 114 -7.50 8.40 6.49
N GLY A 115 -6.80 8.74 5.40
CA GLY A 115 -5.35 8.67 5.35
C GLY A 115 -4.64 9.54 6.38
N ALA A 116 -5.21 10.72 6.69
CA ALA A 116 -4.74 11.54 7.80
C ALA A 116 -4.86 10.82 9.14
N ARG A 117 -6.02 10.20 9.43
CA ARG A 117 -6.24 9.44 10.68
C ARG A 117 -5.32 8.23 10.79
N GLU A 118 -5.13 7.46 9.70
CA GLU A 118 -4.21 6.32 9.68
C GLU A 118 -2.82 6.73 10.20
N GLN A 119 -2.25 7.82 9.65
CA GLN A 119 -0.93 8.32 10.05
C GLN A 119 -0.89 8.84 11.49
N GLN A 120 -1.93 9.57 11.91
CA GLN A 120 -2.03 10.06 13.28
C GLN A 120 -2.13 8.90 14.29
N ASP A 121 -2.88 7.86 13.96
CA ASP A 121 -3.12 6.73 14.84
C ASP A 121 -1.89 5.84 14.96
N ILE A 122 -1.14 5.62 13.86
CA ILE A 122 0.17 4.94 13.91
C ILE A 122 1.12 5.73 14.83
N ALA A 123 1.19 7.06 14.70
CA ALA A 123 2.03 7.90 15.54
C ALA A 123 1.67 7.81 17.04
N ARG A 124 0.37 7.87 17.36
CA ARG A 124 -0.13 7.73 18.74
C ARG A 124 0.23 6.37 19.33
N ARG A 125 0.02 5.28 18.57
CA ARG A 125 0.37 3.93 19.01
C ARG A 125 1.87 3.76 19.20
N MET A 126 2.70 4.29 18.29
CA MET A 126 4.16 4.29 18.45
C MET A 126 4.59 4.99 19.73
N ALA A 127 4.06 6.20 20.00
CA ALA A 127 4.36 6.95 21.22
C ALA A 127 3.90 6.23 22.50
N ALA A 128 2.72 5.60 22.45
CA ALA A 128 2.17 4.83 23.57
C ALA A 128 2.93 3.52 23.83
N ALA A 129 3.41 2.85 22.78
CA ALA A 129 4.18 1.61 22.89
C ALA A 129 5.62 1.87 23.38
N TYR A 130 6.21 3.01 22.99
CA TYR A 130 7.61 3.34 23.27
C TYR A 130 7.80 4.68 24.00
N PRO A 131 7.10 4.94 25.13
CA PRO A 131 7.16 6.24 25.80
C PRO A 131 8.57 6.58 26.29
N ARG A 132 9.40 5.57 26.56
CA ARG A 132 10.79 5.74 26.95
C ARG A 132 11.64 6.37 25.84
N VAL A 133 11.42 5.99 24.57
CA VAL A 133 12.17 6.53 23.43
C VAL A 133 12.01 8.04 23.36
N PHE A 134 10.78 8.52 23.51
CA PHE A 134 10.43 9.94 23.35
C PHE A 134 10.54 10.78 24.62
N ARG A 135 10.92 10.18 25.76
CA ARG A 135 11.11 10.86 27.06
C ARG A 135 12.53 10.70 27.60
N GLN A 136 13.44 10.17 26.78
CA GLN A 136 14.81 9.92 27.21
C GLN A 136 15.62 11.23 27.27
N LYS A 137 16.26 11.48 28.42
CA LYS A 137 17.19 12.60 28.57
C LYS A 137 18.35 12.46 27.58
N GLY A 138 18.63 13.52 26.83
CA GLY A 138 19.71 13.57 25.83
C GLY A 138 19.33 13.01 24.45
N ARG A 139 18.11 12.48 24.27
CA ARG A 139 17.54 12.11 22.97
C ARG A 139 16.19 12.76 22.78
N ASP A 140 16.22 14.03 22.39
CA ASP A 140 15.03 14.88 22.29
C ASP A 140 14.76 15.35 20.86
N SER A 141 15.36 14.74 19.85
CA SER A 141 15.14 15.11 18.45
C SER A 141 14.50 13.98 17.65
N VAL A 142 13.58 14.32 16.75
CA VAL A 142 12.98 13.42 15.77
C VAL A 142 13.17 14.04 14.39
N ALA A 143 13.76 13.29 13.46
CA ALA A 143 13.95 13.75 12.10
C ALA A 143 12.90 13.12 11.18
N CYS A 144 12.15 13.95 10.45
CA CYS A 144 11.12 13.51 9.51
C CYS A 144 11.54 13.81 8.07
N PHE A 145 11.49 12.80 7.21
CA PHE A 145 11.87 12.87 5.80
C PHE A 145 10.71 12.41 4.91
N SER A 146 10.48 13.11 3.81
CA SER A 146 9.51 12.65 2.81
C SER A 146 9.96 12.91 1.39
N THR A 147 9.44 12.12 0.46
CA THR A 147 9.55 12.45 -0.98
C THR A 147 8.87 13.80 -1.27
N HIS A 148 9.17 14.42 -2.41
CA HIS A 148 8.51 15.67 -2.84
C HIS A 148 6.98 15.54 -3.13
N LYS A 149 6.43 14.32 -3.16
CA LYS A 149 5.01 14.10 -3.45
C LYS A 149 4.16 14.62 -2.29
N GLN A 150 3.21 15.50 -2.58
CA GLN A 150 2.35 16.16 -1.59
C GLN A 150 1.68 15.17 -0.62
N ARG A 151 1.20 14.01 -1.09
CA ARG A 151 0.63 12.96 -0.21
C ARG A 151 1.61 12.41 0.82
N ALA A 152 2.89 12.27 0.49
CA ALA A 152 3.91 11.81 1.43
C ALA A 152 4.21 12.90 2.46
N ILE A 153 4.31 14.17 2.02
CA ILE A 153 4.48 15.33 2.90
C ILE A 153 3.30 15.44 3.88
N LEU A 154 2.05 15.36 3.39
CA LEU A 154 0.85 15.43 4.23
C LEU A 154 0.74 14.24 5.19
N SER A 155 1.23 13.06 4.80
CA SER A 155 1.29 11.90 5.70
C SER A 155 2.30 12.13 6.81
N MET A 156 3.50 12.60 6.45
CA MET A 156 4.56 12.98 7.38
C MET A 156 4.08 14.02 8.40
N THR A 157 3.41 15.09 7.94
CA THR A 157 2.96 16.16 8.84
C THR A 157 1.83 15.71 9.76
N ASN A 158 0.90 14.87 9.29
CA ASN A 158 -0.14 14.29 10.15
C ASN A 158 0.45 13.35 11.22
N PHE A 159 1.41 12.51 10.84
CA PHE A 159 2.13 11.66 11.78
C PHE A 159 2.86 12.50 12.83
N ALA A 160 3.66 13.47 12.38
CA ALA A 160 4.48 14.30 13.26
C ALA A 160 3.64 15.16 14.21
N ALA A 161 2.52 15.72 13.76
CA ALA A 161 1.62 16.50 14.62
C ALA A 161 1.01 15.65 15.75
N ALA A 162 0.61 14.42 15.43
CA ALA A 162 0.10 13.48 16.43
C ALA A 162 1.21 13.02 17.40
N LEU A 163 2.43 12.80 16.88
CA LEU A 163 3.59 12.47 17.71
C LEU A 163 3.95 13.62 18.67
N ALA A 164 4.03 14.86 18.18
CA ALA A 164 4.30 16.05 18.99
C ALA A 164 3.27 16.21 20.11
N SER A 165 2.00 15.93 19.83
CA SER A 165 0.94 15.94 20.84
C SER A 165 1.12 14.85 21.91
N SER A 166 1.64 13.69 21.52
CA SER A 166 1.84 12.53 22.41
C SER A 166 3.16 12.59 23.19
N ALA A 167 4.14 13.32 22.66
CA ALA A 167 5.48 13.49 23.18
C ALA A 167 5.94 14.96 23.05
N PRO A 168 5.39 15.90 23.84
CA PRO A 168 5.62 17.33 23.66
C PRO A 168 7.06 17.80 23.93
N SER A 169 7.91 16.93 24.49
CA SER A 169 9.32 17.24 24.77
C SER A 169 10.26 16.99 23.60
N VAL A 170 9.82 16.38 22.48
CA VAL A 170 10.69 16.14 21.33
C VAL A 170 10.66 17.31 20.34
N HIS A 171 11.82 17.70 19.85
CA HIS A 171 12.02 18.62 18.74
C HIS A 171 11.91 17.87 17.42
N ILE A 172 10.94 18.23 16.59
CA ILE A 172 10.72 17.57 15.29
C ILE A 172 11.24 18.47 14.16
N SER A 173 12.14 17.93 13.33
CA SER A 173 12.57 18.56 12.08
C SER A 173 11.90 17.92 10.87
N PHE A 174 11.74 18.68 9.80
CA PHE A 174 11.07 18.25 8.58
C PHE A 174 11.94 18.54 7.37
N GLU A 175 12.11 17.53 6.53
CA GLU A 175 12.80 17.67 5.24
C GLU A 175 12.03 16.92 4.14
N ALA A 176 11.90 17.56 2.98
CA ALA A 176 11.24 16.98 1.83
C ALA A 176 11.86 17.51 0.54
N GLY A 177 11.88 16.69 -0.51
CA GLY A 177 12.40 17.13 -1.81
C GLY A 177 12.83 15.99 -2.73
N GLU A 178 13.35 16.36 -3.91
CA GLU A 178 13.83 15.41 -4.92
C GLU A 178 14.98 14.55 -4.42
N LYS A 179 15.93 15.15 -3.68
CA LYS A 179 17.02 14.41 -3.01
C LYS A 179 16.49 13.23 -2.17
N TYR A 180 15.36 13.41 -1.49
CA TYR A 180 14.73 12.36 -0.70
C TYR A 180 13.95 11.38 -1.56
N TYR A 181 13.45 11.79 -2.73
CA TYR A 181 12.85 10.86 -3.69
C TYR A 181 13.88 9.81 -4.16
N ASP A 182 15.10 10.25 -4.47
CA ASP A 182 16.19 9.38 -4.95
C ASP A 182 16.69 8.35 -3.92
N ILE A 183 16.35 8.56 -2.64
CA ILE A 183 16.66 7.63 -1.55
C ILE A 183 15.42 6.81 -1.20
N LEU A 184 14.29 7.47 -0.93
CA LEU A 184 13.12 6.84 -0.33
C LEU A 184 12.22 6.11 -1.33
N CYS A 185 12.27 6.48 -2.61
CA CYS A 185 11.37 5.98 -3.64
C CYS A 185 12.01 6.02 -5.03
N ARG A 186 13.28 5.64 -5.14
CA ARG A 186 13.99 5.69 -6.41
C ARG A 186 13.25 4.84 -7.45
N GLU A 187 13.14 5.36 -8.66
CA GLU A 187 12.43 4.68 -9.74
C GLU A 187 13.19 4.81 -11.05
N ASP A 188 13.27 3.70 -11.78
CA ASP A 188 13.50 3.70 -13.22
C ASP A 188 12.18 3.38 -13.92
N LYS A 189 11.51 4.43 -14.43
CA LYS A 189 10.23 4.31 -15.14
C LYS A 189 10.37 3.75 -16.55
N ALA A 190 11.57 3.76 -17.12
CA ALA A 190 11.85 3.24 -18.44
C ALA A 190 12.19 1.74 -18.42
N ALA A 191 12.40 1.16 -17.23
CA ALA A 191 12.79 -0.23 -17.06
C ALA A 191 11.86 -1.19 -17.81
N PRO A 192 12.41 -2.09 -18.67
CA PRO A 192 11.63 -3.02 -19.47
C PRO A 192 10.68 -3.91 -18.65
N GLY A 193 11.04 -4.20 -17.39
CA GLY A 193 10.25 -5.00 -16.47
C GLY A 193 8.85 -4.47 -16.19
N LEU A 194 8.68 -3.14 -16.14
CA LEU A 194 7.36 -2.53 -15.92
C LEU A 194 6.40 -2.87 -17.07
N LYS A 195 6.89 -2.85 -18.30
CA LYS A 195 6.10 -3.24 -19.47
C LYS A 195 5.83 -4.75 -19.50
N ALA A 196 6.79 -5.57 -19.05
CA ALA A 196 6.64 -7.02 -18.98
C ALA A 196 5.51 -7.45 -18.04
N GLY A 197 5.45 -6.91 -16.82
CA GLY A 197 4.35 -7.19 -15.88
C GLY A 197 2.99 -6.77 -16.42
N SER A 198 2.92 -5.62 -17.11
CA SER A 198 1.68 -5.19 -17.76
C SER A 198 1.23 -6.15 -18.87
N ARG A 199 2.15 -6.68 -19.69
CA ARG A 199 1.81 -7.66 -20.74
C ARG A 199 1.33 -8.98 -20.13
N LYS A 200 2.00 -9.46 -19.09
CA LYS A 200 1.65 -10.70 -18.39
C LYS A 200 0.24 -10.61 -17.78
N ALA A 201 -0.06 -9.52 -17.09
CA ALA A 201 -1.39 -9.26 -16.55
C ALA A 201 -2.47 -9.13 -17.64
N SER A 202 -2.16 -8.53 -18.79
CA SER A 202 -3.10 -8.51 -19.92
C SER A 202 -3.41 -9.89 -20.46
N LYS A 203 -2.42 -10.78 -20.55
CA LYS A 203 -2.63 -12.17 -20.95
C LYS A 203 -3.50 -12.91 -19.93
N ALA A 204 -3.14 -12.84 -18.64
CA ALA A 204 -3.90 -13.50 -17.58
C ALA A 204 -5.35 -13.01 -17.52
N MET A 205 -5.59 -11.70 -17.63
CA MET A 205 -6.94 -11.15 -17.66
C MET A 205 -7.73 -11.64 -18.88
N ALA A 206 -7.11 -11.76 -20.05
CA ALA A 206 -7.79 -12.29 -21.23
C ALA A 206 -8.19 -13.77 -21.09
N GLU A 207 -7.43 -14.54 -20.29
CA GLU A 207 -7.66 -15.98 -20.08
C GLU A 207 -8.63 -16.28 -18.93
N GLN A 208 -8.63 -15.45 -17.88
CA GLN A 208 -9.28 -15.78 -16.60
C GLN A 208 -10.49 -14.90 -16.26
N PHE A 209 -10.59 -13.69 -16.80
CA PHE A 209 -11.66 -12.75 -16.45
C PHE A 209 -12.90 -12.92 -17.35
N ASP A 210 -14.10 -13.01 -16.77
CA ASP A 210 -15.35 -13.10 -17.53
C ASP A 210 -15.77 -11.73 -18.10
N TYR A 211 -15.15 -11.35 -19.22
CA TYR A 211 -15.56 -10.14 -19.93
C TYR A 211 -16.94 -10.24 -20.59
N ALA A 212 -17.42 -11.46 -20.89
CA ALA A 212 -18.73 -11.61 -21.54
C ALA A 212 -19.84 -11.25 -20.55
N GLY A 213 -19.79 -11.83 -19.35
CA GLY A 213 -20.66 -11.46 -18.22
C GLY A 213 -20.51 -9.99 -17.85
N PHE A 214 -19.27 -9.53 -17.62
CA PHE A 214 -19.01 -8.14 -17.23
C PHE A 214 -19.54 -7.11 -18.23
N LEU A 215 -19.24 -7.25 -19.52
CA LEU A 215 -19.67 -6.26 -20.51
C LEU A 215 -21.16 -6.35 -20.84
N SER A 216 -21.76 -7.54 -20.87
CA SER A 216 -23.21 -7.67 -21.13
C SER A 216 -24.06 -7.05 -20.03
N ARG A 217 -23.56 -6.98 -18.78
CA ARG A 217 -24.23 -6.25 -17.70
C ARG A 217 -24.18 -4.74 -17.89
N LEU A 218 -23.11 -4.21 -18.49
CA LEU A 218 -22.87 -2.76 -18.60
C LEU A 218 -23.33 -2.14 -19.94
N PHE A 219 -23.34 -2.93 -21.01
CA PHE A 219 -23.62 -2.44 -22.38
C PHE A 219 -24.70 -3.27 -23.06
N THR A 220 -25.65 -2.61 -23.72
CA THR A 220 -26.67 -3.27 -24.55
C THR A 220 -26.09 -3.82 -25.85
N ASP A 221 -24.95 -3.26 -26.30
CA ASP A 221 -24.15 -3.77 -27.41
C ASP A 221 -22.66 -3.88 -27.00
N PRO A 222 -22.26 -5.00 -26.37
CA PRO A 222 -20.88 -5.21 -25.92
C PRO A 222 -19.84 -5.21 -27.05
N ALA A 223 -20.22 -5.64 -28.25
CA ALA A 223 -19.31 -5.68 -29.40
C ALA A 223 -18.97 -4.27 -29.88
N LEU A 224 -19.99 -3.41 -30.03
CA LEU A 224 -19.80 -2.00 -30.37
C LEU A 224 -19.02 -1.27 -29.29
N ALA A 225 -19.32 -1.52 -28.01
CA ALA A 225 -18.59 -0.93 -26.89
C ALA A 225 -17.10 -1.28 -26.94
N ARG A 226 -16.75 -2.55 -27.20
CA ARG A 226 -15.35 -2.99 -27.38
C ARG A 226 -14.65 -2.29 -28.53
N GLN A 227 -15.33 -2.15 -29.66
CA GLN A 227 -14.74 -1.55 -30.85
C GLN A 227 -14.51 -0.04 -30.70
N THR A 228 -15.33 0.66 -29.92
CA THR A 228 -15.43 2.13 -29.96
C THR A 228 -15.17 2.86 -28.66
N CYS A 229 -15.34 2.19 -27.50
CA CYS A 229 -15.30 2.84 -26.20
C CYS A 229 -14.04 2.48 -25.38
N PHE A 230 -13.50 1.27 -25.51
CA PHE A 230 -12.34 0.83 -24.71
C PHE A 230 -11.02 1.01 -25.46
N LYS A 231 -9.97 1.38 -24.72
CA LYS A 231 -8.58 1.24 -25.20
C LYS A 231 -8.11 -0.21 -25.15
N ASN A 232 -8.50 -0.93 -24.09
CA ASN A 232 -8.41 -2.38 -23.94
C ASN A 232 -9.35 -2.80 -22.80
N ASP A 233 -9.90 -4.01 -22.90
CA ASP A 233 -10.90 -4.52 -21.96
C ASP A 233 -10.37 -4.60 -20.51
N ARG A 234 -9.10 -5.00 -20.35
CA ARG A 234 -8.44 -5.07 -19.04
C ARG A 234 -8.53 -3.77 -18.28
N LEU A 235 -8.24 -2.65 -18.94
CA LEU A 235 -8.16 -1.36 -18.28
C LEU A 235 -9.49 -0.98 -17.65
N MET A 236 -10.64 -1.34 -18.26
CA MET A 236 -11.95 -1.09 -17.66
C MET A 236 -12.13 -1.88 -16.35
N ALA A 237 -11.89 -3.19 -16.38
CA ALA A 237 -12.02 -4.06 -15.21
C ALA A 237 -11.04 -3.67 -14.09
N GLU A 238 -9.75 -3.48 -14.40
CA GLU A 238 -8.74 -3.03 -13.44
C GLU A 238 -9.08 -1.65 -12.84
N THR A 239 -9.64 -0.73 -13.64
CA THR A 239 -10.05 0.59 -13.15
C THR A 239 -11.23 0.48 -12.19
N CYS A 240 -12.19 -0.42 -12.45
CA CYS A 240 -13.31 -0.67 -11.54
C CYS A 240 -12.83 -1.22 -10.19
N VAL A 241 -11.89 -2.17 -10.18
CA VAL A 241 -11.29 -2.67 -8.93
C VAL A 241 -10.56 -1.55 -8.19
N THR A 242 -9.59 -0.92 -8.85
CA THR A 242 -8.68 0.01 -8.16
C THR A 242 -9.34 1.32 -7.75
N ASN A 243 -10.11 1.97 -8.63
CA ASN A 243 -10.88 3.15 -8.25
C ASN A 243 -12.05 2.78 -7.34
N GLY A 244 -12.58 1.56 -7.43
CA GLY A 244 -13.62 1.07 -6.55
C GLY A 244 -13.16 1.00 -5.11
N THR A 245 -11.98 0.45 -4.87
CA THR A 245 -11.37 0.43 -3.53
C THR A 245 -11.13 1.83 -2.98
N VAL A 246 -10.68 2.75 -3.82
CA VAL A 246 -10.53 4.17 -3.42
C VAL A 246 -11.89 4.80 -3.12
N ALA A 247 -12.89 4.57 -3.97
CA ALA A 247 -14.23 5.11 -3.86
C ALA A 247 -14.95 4.64 -2.60
N ALA A 248 -14.76 3.37 -2.20
CA ALA A 248 -15.39 2.79 -1.02
C ALA A 248 -15.11 3.59 0.26
N TYR A 249 -13.84 3.86 0.58
CA TYR A 249 -13.50 4.67 1.75
C TYR A 249 -13.71 6.19 1.58
N LEU A 250 -14.06 6.63 0.37
CA LEU A 250 -14.53 8.00 0.11
C LEU A 250 -16.06 8.13 0.18
N GLY A 251 -16.78 7.08 0.59
CA GLY A 251 -18.24 7.09 0.71
C GLY A 251 -18.97 6.90 -0.62
N ILE A 252 -18.34 6.17 -1.55
CA ILE A 252 -18.90 5.78 -2.85
C ILE A 252 -18.71 4.26 -3.04
N PRO A 253 -19.32 3.42 -2.17
CA PRO A 253 -19.15 1.97 -2.22
C PRO A 253 -19.83 1.35 -3.46
N GLU A 254 -20.64 2.10 -4.19
CA GLU A 254 -21.35 1.59 -5.37
C GLU A 254 -20.39 1.17 -6.48
N LEU A 255 -19.20 1.78 -6.56
CA LEU A 255 -18.25 1.52 -7.67
C LEU A 255 -17.71 0.08 -7.67
N VAL A 256 -17.56 -0.55 -6.50
CA VAL A 256 -17.12 -1.96 -6.40
C VAL A 256 -18.25 -2.95 -6.70
N GLN A 257 -19.52 -2.52 -6.67
CA GLN A 257 -20.68 -3.41 -6.76
C GLN A 257 -21.04 -3.87 -8.18
N PHE A 258 -20.30 -3.41 -9.20
CA PHE A 258 -20.56 -3.75 -10.61
C PHE A 258 -19.76 -4.97 -11.10
N LEU A 259 -18.85 -5.47 -10.27
CA LEU A 259 -18.14 -6.73 -10.45
C LEU A 259 -18.84 -7.81 -9.62
N THR A 260 -18.90 -9.04 -10.12
CA THR A 260 -19.20 -10.18 -9.23
C THR A 260 -18.03 -10.39 -8.26
N PRO A 261 -18.25 -11.10 -7.13
CA PRO A 261 -17.15 -11.44 -6.21
C PRO A 261 -15.97 -12.12 -6.93
N GLU A 262 -16.25 -13.06 -7.83
CA GLU A 262 -15.25 -13.82 -8.58
C GLU A 262 -14.48 -12.95 -9.58
N GLU A 263 -15.18 -12.02 -10.25
CA GLU A 263 -14.55 -11.05 -11.15
C GLU A 263 -13.65 -10.08 -10.39
N PHE A 264 -14.12 -9.57 -9.24
CA PHE A 264 -13.34 -8.68 -8.39
C PHE A 264 -12.07 -9.39 -7.88
N GLU A 265 -12.23 -10.59 -7.34
CA GLU A 265 -11.13 -11.42 -6.86
C GLU A 265 -10.12 -11.69 -7.97
N THR A 266 -10.58 -12.14 -9.14
CA THR A 266 -9.71 -12.45 -10.29
C THR A 266 -8.93 -11.23 -10.76
N ALA A 267 -9.60 -10.10 -10.98
CA ALA A 267 -8.95 -8.86 -11.42
C ALA A 267 -7.99 -8.31 -10.36
N SER A 268 -8.33 -8.43 -9.08
CA SER A 268 -7.48 -7.98 -7.98
C SER A 268 -6.24 -8.87 -7.79
N LYS A 269 -6.39 -10.19 -7.87
CA LYS A 269 -5.27 -11.15 -7.86
C LYS A 269 -4.30 -10.88 -9.02
N ILE A 270 -4.82 -10.70 -10.23
CA ILE A 270 -3.97 -10.39 -11.39
C ILE A 270 -3.29 -9.02 -11.23
N TYR A 271 -3.98 -8.02 -10.69
CA TYR A 271 -3.36 -6.72 -10.38
C TYR A 271 -2.27 -6.85 -9.31
N THR A 272 -2.49 -7.66 -8.28
CA THR A 272 -1.53 -7.97 -7.21
C THR A 272 -0.29 -8.65 -7.77
N ALA A 273 -0.45 -9.70 -8.58
CA ALA A 273 0.65 -10.39 -9.28
C ALA A 273 1.43 -9.44 -10.19
N LYS A 274 0.73 -8.54 -10.89
CA LYS A 274 1.36 -7.47 -11.70
C LYS A 274 2.23 -6.57 -10.84
N GLN A 275 1.73 -6.08 -9.70
CA GLN A 275 2.50 -5.19 -8.82
C GLN A 275 3.71 -5.91 -8.22
N PHE A 276 3.56 -7.16 -7.78
CA PHE A 276 4.68 -7.96 -7.28
C PHE A 276 5.74 -8.15 -8.37
N MET A 277 5.34 -8.54 -9.59
CA MET A 277 6.26 -8.70 -10.72
C MET A 277 6.99 -7.40 -11.08
N GLN A 278 6.33 -6.25 -10.94
CA GLN A 278 6.91 -4.95 -11.31
C GLN A 278 7.82 -4.35 -10.23
N HIS A 279 7.58 -4.69 -8.96
CA HIS A 279 8.11 -3.92 -7.83
C HIS A 279 8.72 -4.76 -6.70
N CYS A 280 8.52 -6.08 -6.65
CA CYS A 280 9.10 -6.97 -5.64
C CYS A 280 10.18 -7.86 -6.26
N GLY A 281 10.71 -8.79 -5.47
CA GLY A 281 11.62 -9.85 -5.92
C GLY A 281 10.89 -10.92 -6.74
N SER A 282 10.47 -10.61 -7.96
CA SER A 282 9.86 -11.63 -8.85
C SER A 282 10.89 -12.47 -9.56
N ALA A 283 10.56 -13.75 -9.79
CA ALA A 283 11.43 -14.69 -10.52
C ALA A 283 11.79 -14.20 -11.93
N GLU A 284 10.88 -13.48 -12.61
CA GLU A 284 11.04 -13.06 -14.01
C GLU A 284 11.89 -11.80 -14.19
N GLN A 285 11.98 -10.95 -13.16
CA GLN A 285 12.70 -9.68 -13.25
C GLN A 285 14.11 -9.74 -12.67
N GLY A 286 14.45 -10.77 -11.90
CA GLY A 286 15.72 -10.81 -11.17
C GLY A 286 15.84 -9.63 -10.18
N ASP A 287 17.06 -9.26 -9.84
CA ASP A 287 17.27 -8.39 -8.67
C ASP A 287 17.31 -6.89 -8.95
N TRP A 288 17.31 -6.46 -10.23
CA TRP A 288 17.50 -5.04 -10.60
C TRP A 288 16.52 -4.11 -9.88
N ARG A 289 15.26 -4.55 -9.70
CA ARG A 289 14.22 -3.71 -9.10
C ARG A 289 14.44 -3.51 -7.60
N MET A 290 14.99 -4.50 -6.91
CA MET A 290 15.34 -4.42 -5.49
C MET A 290 16.52 -3.48 -5.27
N HIS A 291 17.59 -3.63 -6.07
CA HIS A 291 18.81 -2.83 -5.92
C HIS A 291 18.67 -1.34 -6.27
N ILE A 292 17.56 -0.94 -6.90
CA ILE A 292 17.19 0.49 -6.98
C ILE A 292 17.03 1.10 -5.57
N MET A 293 16.76 0.29 -4.55
CA MET A 293 16.59 0.70 -3.16
C MET A 293 17.86 0.54 -2.28
N ASP A 294 19.02 0.24 -2.87
CA ASP A 294 20.30 0.23 -2.17
C ASP A 294 20.56 1.52 -1.36
N PRO A 295 20.28 2.74 -1.89
CA PRO A 295 20.44 3.98 -1.13
C PRO A 295 19.59 4.04 0.14
N LEU A 296 18.41 3.40 0.16
CA LEU A 296 17.55 3.38 1.33
C LEU A 296 18.11 2.46 2.42
N VAL A 297 18.68 1.31 2.05
CA VAL A 297 19.35 0.40 3.00
C VAL A 297 20.54 1.10 3.64
N LEU A 298 21.36 1.80 2.85
CA LEU A 298 22.47 2.60 3.36
C LEU A 298 21.99 3.67 4.34
N ASP A 299 20.95 4.44 3.99
CA ASP A 299 20.39 5.46 4.87
C ASP A 299 19.84 4.88 6.20
N PHE A 300 19.21 3.69 6.16
CA PHE A 300 18.79 2.97 7.38
C PHE A 300 19.98 2.60 8.26
N VAL A 301 21.05 2.04 7.68
CA VAL A 301 22.25 1.60 8.41
C VAL A 301 23.02 2.78 8.98
N GLU A 302 23.30 3.81 8.18
CA GLU A 302 24.09 4.98 8.61
C GLU A 302 23.43 5.74 9.76
N ARG A 303 22.10 5.96 9.68
CA ARG A 303 21.36 6.63 10.75
C ARG A 303 21.25 5.78 12.00
N ALA A 304 21.04 4.48 11.85
CA ALA A 304 21.05 3.55 12.97
C ALA A 304 22.42 3.50 13.66
N ASP A 305 23.53 3.48 12.92
CA ASP A 305 24.88 3.53 13.47
C ASP A 305 25.13 4.84 14.22
N ALA A 306 24.73 5.99 13.66
CA ALA A 306 24.82 7.29 14.33
C ALA A 306 23.98 7.33 15.62
N ALA A 307 22.78 6.71 15.60
CA ALA A 307 21.96 6.57 16.79
C ALA A 307 22.63 5.65 17.82
N VAL A 308 23.18 4.50 17.42
CA VAL A 308 23.90 3.58 18.33
C VAL A 308 25.12 4.27 18.96
N ALA A 309 25.84 5.10 18.21
CA ALA A 309 27.00 5.87 18.66
C ALA A 309 26.66 6.98 19.67
N GLY A 310 25.38 7.35 19.83
CA GLY A 310 24.96 8.28 20.88
C GLY A 310 24.52 9.66 20.42
N ASN A 311 24.08 9.82 19.17
CA ASN A 311 23.45 11.08 18.74
C ASN A 311 22.17 11.41 19.56
N ARG A 312 21.60 12.60 19.31
CA ARG A 312 20.40 13.11 20.01
C ARG A 312 19.07 12.60 19.42
N LEU A 313 19.09 11.77 18.39
CA LEU A 313 17.87 11.33 17.72
C LEU A 313 17.18 10.23 18.54
N ALA A 314 15.90 10.45 18.82
CA ALA A 314 14.96 9.47 19.32
C ALA A 314 14.33 8.66 18.16
N ALA A 315 14.14 9.29 17.00
CA ALA A 315 13.64 8.59 15.82
C ALA A 315 14.02 9.25 14.50
N ASP A 316 14.17 8.43 13.46
CA ASP A 316 14.21 8.81 12.04
C ASP A 316 12.93 8.28 11.36
N LEU A 317 12.07 9.19 10.87
CA LEU A 317 10.75 8.87 10.32
C LEU A 317 10.71 9.20 8.83
N ARG A 318 10.62 8.18 7.96
CA ARG A 318 10.58 8.34 6.50
C ARG A 318 9.18 8.12 5.94
N PHE A 319 8.77 8.91 4.96
CA PHE A 319 7.46 8.81 4.31
C PHE A 319 7.61 8.72 2.78
N SER A 320 7.11 7.62 2.22
CA SER A 320 7.34 7.20 0.84
C SER A 320 6.07 6.61 0.19
N HIS A 321 6.25 5.77 -0.83
CA HIS A 321 5.21 5.16 -1.66
C HIS A 321 5.37 3.64 -1.69
N ASP A 322 4.28 2.94 -1.98
CA ASP A 322 4.25 1.50 -2.23
C ASP A 322 5.34 1.04 -3.21
N VAL A 323 5.52 1.75 -4.32
CA VAL A 323 6.52 1.43 -5.35
C VAL A 323 7.98 1.52 -4.86
N GLY A 324 8.25 2.23 -3.76
CA GLY A 324 9.56 2.26 -3.09
C GLY A 324 9.68 1.25 -1.95
N LEU A 325 8.59 1.03 -1.19
CA LEU A 325 8.58 0.08 -0.08
C LEU A 325 8.62 -1.38 -0.55
N MET A 326 7.85 -1.76 -1.57
CA MET A 326 7.84 -3.11 -2.13
C MET A 326 9.25 -3.64 -2.48
N PRO A 327 10.06 -2.92 -3.30
CA PRO A 327 11.39 -3.39 -3.63
C PRO A 327 12.33 -3.36 -2.42
N PHE A 328 12.20 -2.38 -1.54
CA PHE A 328 12.99 -2.30 -0.31
C PHE A 328 12.73 -3.50 0.61
N PHE A 329 11.47 -3.91 0.79
CA PHE A 329 11.12 -5.07 1.61
C PHE A 329 11.62 -6.38 1.02
N SER A 330 11.59 -6.53 -0.30
CA SER A 330 12.22 -7.68 -0.97
C SER A 330 13.74 -7.66 -0.88
N LEU A 331 14.38 -6.47 -0.97
CA LEU A 331 15.83 -6.31 -0.84
C LEU A 331 16.32 -6.73 0.54
N ILE A 332 15.64 -6.31 1.62
CA ILE A 332 16.02 -6.68 2.99
C ILE A 332 15.54 -8.09 3.40
N GLY A 333 14.87 -8.82 2.51
CA GLY A 333 14.32 -10.13 2.82
C GLY A 333 13.33 -10.12 3.99
N LEU A 334 12.46 -9.10 4.07
CA LEU A 334 11.41 -9.03 5.08
C LEU A 334 10.46 -10.22 4.93
N GLN A 335 9.99 -10.79 6.04
CA GLN A 335 9.01 -11.86 6.01
C GLN A 335 7.78 -11.51 5.14
N GLY A 336 7.43 -12.44 4.24
CA GLY A 336 6.45 -12.29 3.17
C GLY A 336 7.02 -11.71 1.87
N TYR A 337 8.21 -11.09 1.89
CA TYR A 337 8.90 -10.54 0.72
C TYR A 337 10.21 -11.25 0.38
N GLU A 338 10.62 -12.23 1.19
CA GLU A 338 11.91 -12.93 1.07
C GLU A 338 11.99 -13.88 -0.12
N LYS A 339 10.84 -14.35 -0.62
CA LYS A 339 10.77 -15.34 -1.70
C LYS A 339 10.85 -14.69 -3.07
N ARG A 340 11.49 -15.40 -4.01
CA ARG A 340 11.39 -15.12 -5.44
C ARG A 340 10.20 -15.89 -6.00
N LEU A 341 9.13 -15.19 -6.32
CA LEU A 341 7.88 -15.80 -6.81
C LEU A 341 7.69 -15.53 -8.31
N PRO A 342 7.32 -16.54 -9.11
CA PRO A 342 6.81 -16.31 -10.46
C PRO A 342 5.39 -15.70 -10.39
N PHE A 343 4.99 -14.99 -11.44
CA PHE A 343 3.72 -14.28 -11.53
C PHE A 343 2.51 -15.13 -11.14
N GLU A 344 2.47 -16.39 -11.60
CA GLU A 344 1.37 -17.33 -11.37
C GLU A 344 1.21 -17.74 -9.90
N GLU A 345 2.29 -17.77 -9.11
CA GLU A 345 2.29 -18.25 -7.72
C GLU A 345 2.20 -17.10 -6.70
N VAL A 346 2.20 -15.83 -7.16
CA VAL A 346 2.21 -14.67 -6.25
C VAL A 346 1.05 -14.73 -5.27
N CYS A 347 -0.18 -14.93 -5.75
CA CYS A 347 -1.36 -14.83 -4.89
C CYS A 347 -1.57 -16.02 -3.96
N ASP A 348 -0.81 -17.11 -4.13
CA ASP A 348 -0.79 -18.26 -3.21
C ASP A 348 0.09 -17.98 -1.97
N HIS A 349 0.95 -16.97 -2.05
CA HIS A 349 1.95 -16.67 -1.03
C HIS A 349 1.93 -15.22 -0.54
N TRP A 350 1.39 -14.30 -1.35
CA TRP A 350 1.46 -12.87 -1.11
C TRP A 350 0.17 -12.19 -1.54
N ASN A 351 -0.50 -11.54 -0.58
CA ASN A 351 -1.72 -10.78 -0.81
C ASN A 351 -1.49 -9.30 -0.45
N ALA A 352 -1.59 -8.42 -1.45
CA ALA A 352 -1.36 -6.98 -1.28
C ALA A 352 -2.30 -6.32 -0.27
N THR A 353 -3.50 -6.85 -0.05
CA THR A 353 -4.45 -6.34 0.96
C THR A 353 -3.80 -6.27 2.35
N TYR A 354 -3.00 -7.26 2.70
CA TYR A 354 -2.36 -7.38 4.02
C TYR A 354 -0.89 -6.95 3.99
N MET A 355 -0.22 -7.18 2.86
CA MET A 355 1.20 -6.94 2.73
C MET A 355 1.52 -5.51 2.30
N MET A 356 0.67 -4.85 1.52
CA MET A 356 0.89 -3.46 1.09
C MET A 356 -0.42 -2.62 1.13
N PRO A 357 -1.21 -2.63 2.23
CA PRO A 357 -2.31 -1.70 2.38
C PRO A 357 -1.85 -0.24 2.37
N MET A 358 -2.79 0.69 2.32
CA MET A 358 -2.51 2.11 2.58
C MET A 358 -1.81 2.25 3.95
N ALA A 359 -0.97 3.27 4.13
CA ALA A 359 -0.18 3.48 5.35
C ALA A 359 0.71 2.31 5.83
N THR A 360 1.01 1.33 4.96
CA THR A 360 1.98 0.25 5.24
C THR A 360 3.27 0.82 5.83
N ASN A 361 3.80 0.22 6.89
CA ASN A 361 4.97 0.74 7.59
C ASN A 361 5.89 -0.36 8.13
N LEU A 362 7.18 -0.04 8.20
CA LEU A 362 8.22 -0.82 8.88
C LEU A 362 8.84 0.04 9.99
N GLN A 363 8.97 -0.54 11.17
CA GLN A 363 9.63 0.06 12.32
C GLN A 363 10.73 -0.87 12.82
N LEU A 364 11.97 -0.37 12.82
CA LEU A 364 13.09 -1.00 13.49
C LEU A 364 13.28 -0.32 14.85
N VAL A 365 12.96 -1.03 15.92
CA VAL A 365 13.00 -0.49 17.29
C VAL A 365 14.26 -0.98 17.98
N PHE A 366 15.14 -0.05 18.34
CA PHE A 366 16.46 -0.36 18.92
C PHE A 366 16.41 -0.33 20.43
N TYR A 367 16.98 -1.36 21.04
CA TYR A 367 17.09 -1.56 22.47
C TYR A 367 18.54 -1.68 22.89
N ARG A 368 18.84 -1.11 24.05
CA ARG A 368 20.17 -1.19 24.67
C ARG A 368 20.12 -2.04 25.93
N GLY A 369 20.98 -3.04 25.98
CA GLY A 369 21.18 -3.97 27.09
C GLY A 369 22.37 -3.58 27.98
N ARG A 370 22.95 -4.57 28.65
CA ARG A 370 24.18 -4.39 29.45
C ARG A 370 25.40 -4.37 28.53
N LYS A 371 26.47 -3.70 28.95
CA LYS A 371 27.74 -3.59 28.19
C LYS A 371 27.54 -3.06 26.75
N ASP A 372 26.56 -2.18 26.58
CA ASP A 372 26.18 -1.59 25.28
C ASP A 372 25.79 -2.60 24.18
N ASP A 373 25.30 -3.78 24.58
CA ASP A 373 24.72 -4.72 23.62
C ASP A 373 23.40 -4.19 23.03
N ILE A 374 23.25 -4.29 21.70
CA ILE A 374 22.16 -3.67 20.95
C ILE A 374 21.31 -4.75 20.29
N LEU A 375 20.02 -4.76 20.62
CA LEU A 375 19.00 -5.57 19.94
C LEU A 375 18.08 -4.67 19.11
N VAL A 376 17.65 -5.17 17.96
CA VAL A 376 16.70 -4.50 17.08
C VAL A 376 15.47 -5.38 16.93
N ARG A 377 14.30 -4.82 17.19
CA ARG A 377 13.01 -5.46 16.93
C ARG A 377 12.49 -5.03 15.57
N VAL A 378 12.11 -5.99 14.73
CA VAL A 378 11.49 -5.74 13.42
C VAL A 378 9.97 -5.79 13.57
N VAL A 379 9.31 -4.67 13.27
CA VAL A 379 7.86 -4.53 13.35
C VAL A 379 7.32 -4.09 12.00
N PHE A 380 6.50 -4.92 11.36
CA PHE A 380 5.91 -4.66 10.06
C PHE A 380 4.39 -4.54 10.18
N ASN A 381 3.83 -3.45 9.67
CA ASN A 381 2.41 -3.11 9.82
C ASN A 381 1.93 -3.23 11.28
N GLU A 382 2.77 -2.76 12.21
CA GLU A 382 2.55 -2.80 13.67
C GLU A 382 2.46 -4.22 14.28
N ALA A 383 2.80 -5.26 13.52
CA ALA A 383 2.97 -6.65 13.99
C ALA A 383 4.45 -7.05 14.08
N ASP A 384 4.77 -7.97 14.97
CA ASP A 384 6.09 -8.60 15.02
C ASP A 384 6.38 -9.33 13.70
N SER A 385 7.58 -9.10 13.16
CA SER A 385 8.03 -9.68 11.89
C SER A 385 9.45 -10.20 12.01
N SER A 386 9.94 -10.85 10.96
CA SER A 386 11.27 -11.44 10.88
C SER A 386 11.98 -11.08 9.58
N ILE A 387 13.28 -11.30 9.58
CA ILE A 387 14.13 -11.44 8.39
C ILE A 387 14.53 -12.92 8.35
N PRO A 388 13.82 -13.78 7.60
CA PRO A 388 13.95 -15.23 7.73
C PRO A 388 15.37 -15.78 7.55
N ALA A 389 16.21 -15.10 6.76
CA ALA A 389 17.62 -15.44 6.57
C ALA A 389 18.47 -15.31 7.86
N LEU A 390 18.01 -14.55 8.85
CA LEU A 390 18.65 -14.39 10.16
C LEU A 390 18.03 -15.27 11.25
N GLY A 391 17.07 -16.14 10.89
CA GLY A 391 16.34 -16.99 11.83
C GLY A 391 15.09 -16.32 12.41
N PRO A 392 14.48 -16.94 13.45
CA PRO A 392 13.19 -16.49 13.97
C PRO A 392 13.29 -15.08 14.57
N GLY A 393 12.33 -14.24 14.20
CA GLY A 393 12.19 -12.90 14.76
C GLY A 393 11.54 -12.88 16.16
N PRO A 394 11.20 -11.69 16.68
CA PRO A 394 11.35 -10.39 16.04
C PRO A 394 12.63 -9.64 16.41
N PHE A 395 13.50 -10.20 17.26
CA PHE A 395 14.69 -9.52 17.77
C PHE A 395 15.98 -10.06 17.16
N TYR A 396 16.84 -9.16 16.69
CA TYR A 396 18.15 -9.47 16.13
C TYR A 396 19.24 -8.61 16.78
N PRO A 397 20.45 -9.15 17.04
CA PRO A 397 21.61 -8.34 17.38
C PRO A 397 21.89 -7.32 16.26
N TRP A 398 22.09 -6.05 16.61
CA TRP A 398 22.37 -5.01 15.60
C TRP A 398 23.57 -5.34 14.72
N PRO A 399 24.72 -5.83 15.23
CA PRO A 399 25.85 -6.17 14.38
C PRO A 399 25.53 -7.22 13.29
N GLU A 400 24.68 -8.20 13.62
CA GLU A 400 24.25 -9.26 12.69
C GLU A 400 23.28 -8.72 11.65
N LEU A 401 22.23 -8.01 12.08
CA LEU A 401 21.26 -7.38 11.17
C LEU A 401 21.96 -6.37 10.24
N ARG A 402 22.83 -5.53 10.79
CA ARG A 402 23.63 -4.57 10.04
C ARG A 402 24.50 -5.26 8.99
N SER A 403 25.24 -6.31 9.38
CA SER A 403 26.08 -7.05 8.44
C SER A 403 25.25 -7.69 7.33
N TYR A 404 24.09 -8.23 7.66
CA TYR A 404 23.17 -8.79 6.68
C TYR A 404 22.64 -7.73 5.70
N LEU A 405 22.16 -6.58 6.19
CA LEU A 405 21.64 -5.49 5.36
C LEU A 405 22.70 -4.99 4.38
N LEU A 406 23.95 -4.79 4.85
CA LEU A 406 25.04 -4.35 4.00
C LEU A 406 25.50 -5.40 2.98
N LYS A 407 25.27 -6.70 3.23
CA LYS A 407 25.53 -7.78 2.26
C LYS A 407 24.46 -7.89 1.17
N GLN A 408 23.33 -7.18 1.31
CA GLN A 408 22.31 -7.11 0.25
C GLN A 408 22.68 -6.06 -0.82
N LEU A 409 23.69 -5.23 -0.56
CA LEU A 409 24.26 -4.27 -1.51
C LEU A 409 25.37 -4.94 -2.30
#